data_AF-A0A822AD80-F1
#
_entry.id   AF-A0A822AD80-F1
#
_cell.length_a   1.000
_cell.length_b   1.000
_cell.length_c   1.000
_cell.angle_alpha   90.00
_cell.angle_beta   90.00
_cell.angle_gamma   90.00
#
_symmetry.space_group_name_H-M   'P 1'
#
loop_
_entity.id
_entity.type
_entity.pdbx_description
1 polymer ?
#
loop_
_entity_poly.entity_id
_entity_poly.type
_entity_poly.pdbx_seq_one_letter_code
_entity_poly.pdbx_strand_id
1 'polypeptide(L)'
;MLGLLGNVAEVQLLRHYLVTPQHMEKFRILVKRSQQNDIEIPYNCGGILANILSDGVEAWTISSSIEQYIVNQEIYDATQTWDLHKSRTINYRSLAPILRLLNENFPTGCIMWAVWAMTNLTTVLRMC
;
A
#
# COMPACT_ATOMS: atom_id res chain seq x y z
N MET A 1 3.32 0.64 15.17
CA MET A 1 4.54 0.06 14.56
C MET A 1 4.51 0.11 13.03
N LEU A 2 3.40 -0.28 12.36
CA LEU A 2 3.27 -0.24 10.89
C LEU A 2 3.50 1.14 10.26
N GLY A 3 3.03 2.22 10.89
CA GLY A 3 3.28 3.58 10.37
C GLY A 3 4.77 3.99 10.31
N LEU A 4 5.65 3.36 11.10
CA LEU A 4 7.10 3.58 10.99
C LEU A 4 7.68 2.81 9.79
N LEU A 5 7.22 1.58 9.56
CA LEU A 5 7.60 0.80 8.37
C LEU A 5 7.08 1.44 7.07
N GLY A 6 5.89 2.07 7.12
CA GLY A 6 5.37 2.90 6.04
C GLY A 6 6.36 3.99 5.63
N ASN A 7 6.92 4.73 6.60
CA ASN A 7 7.94 5.75 6.30
C ASN A 7 9.19 5.17 5.64
N VAL A 8 9.67 4.03 6.12
CA VAL A 8 10.83 3.35 5.53
C VAL A 8 10.52 2.97 4.08
N ALA A 9 9.31 2.49 3.81
CA ALA A 9 8.87 2.16 2.45
C ALA A 9 8.78 3.39 1.55
N GLU A 10 8.44 4.56 2.06
CA GLU A 10 8.34 5.78 1.24
C GLU A 10 9.70 6.27 0.72
N VAL A 11 10.81 5.89 1.38
CA VAL A 11 12.19 6.27 1.04
C VAL A 11 12.86 5.17 0.21
N GLN A 12 13.05 5.43 -1.09
CA GLN A 12 13.62 4.46 -2.04
C GLN A 12 14.94 3.83 -1.56
N LEU A 13 15.86 4.63 -1.03
CA LEU A 13 17.16 4.14 -0.52
C LEU A 13 17.05 3.18 0.67
N LEU A 14 15.96 3.24 1.45
CA LEU A 14 15.76 2.39 2.63
C LEU A 14 14.82 1.20 2.36
N ARG A 15 14.05 1.26 1.28
CA ARG A 15 12.97 0.32 0.99
C ARG A 15 13.45 -1.13 0.89
N HIS A 16 14.65 -1.35 0.36
CA HIS A 16 15.26 -2.68 0.23
C HIS A 16 15.40 -3.43 1.57
N TYR A 17 15.52 -2.73 2.71
CA TYR A 17 15.55 -3.38 4.04
C TYR A 17 14.22 -4.04 4.42
N LEU A 18 13.12 -3.67 3.76
CA LEU A 18 11.80 -4.29 3.95
C LEU A 18 11.60 -5.51 3.05
N VAL A 19 12.43 -5.69 2.03
CA VAL A 19 12.32 -6.77 1.05
C VAL A 19 13.05 -8.01 1.58
N THR A 20 12.43 -8.67 2.56
CA THR A 20 12.85 -9.97 3.09
C THR A 20 11.70 -10.96 3.04
N PRO A 21 11.95 -12.28 2.91
CA PRO A 21 10.86 -13.27 2.84
C PRO A 21 9.87 -13.17 4.01
N GLN A 22 10.39 -12.92 5.21
CA GLN A 22 9.60 -12.82 6.44
C GLN A 22 8.73 -11.56 6.48
N HIS A 23 9.25 -10.43 6.01
CA HIS A 23 8.49 -9.18 5.95
C HIS A 23 7.44 -9.23 4.84
N MET A 24 7.82 -9.69 3.65
CA MET A 24 6.91 -9.81 2.51
C MET A 24 5.73 -10.72 2.84
N GLU A 25 5.97 -11.90 3.39
CA GLU A 25 4.89 -12.81 3.78
C GLU A 25 3.94 -12.16 4.80
N LYS A 26 4.49 -11.49 5.83
CA LYS A 26 3.66 -10.78 6.82
C LYS A 26 2.83 -9.67 6.19
N PHE A 27 3.41 -8.83 5.33
CA PHE A 27 2.66 -7.75 4.68
C PHE A 27 1.56 -8.29 3.77
N ARG A 28 1.84 -9.36 3.02
CA ARG A 28 0.84 -10.03 2.17
C ARG A 28 -0.30 -10.63 2.97
N ILE A 29 -0.02 -11.28 4.10
CA ILE A 29 -1.08 -11.78 5.00
C ILE A 29 -1.93 -10.60 5.52
N LEU A 30 -1.28 -9.51 5.94
CA LEU A 30 -1.97 -8.38 6.56
C LEU A 30 -2.78 -7.53 5.58
N VAL A 31 -2.34 -7.37 4.32
CA VAL A 31 -3.11 -6.62 3.31
C VAL A 31 -4.43 -7.29 2.97
N LYS A 32 -4.47 -8.64 3.02
CA LYS A 32 -5.68 -9.45 2.79
C LYS A 32 -6.62 -9.52 3.99
N ARG A 33 -6.22 -8.96 5.14
CA ARG A 33 -7.02 -9.05 6.36
C ARG A 33 -8.28 -8.20 6.21
N SER A 34 -9.43 -8.86 6.09
CA SER A 34 -10.74 -8.20 6.11
C SER A 34 -11.21 -8.02 7.55
N GLN A 35 -11.29 -6.77 8.02
CA GLN A 35 -12.06 -6.43 9.22
C GLN A 35 -13.12 -5.41 8.85
N GLN A 36 -14.39 -5.74 9.12
CA GLN A 36 -15.56 -4.99 8.64
C GLN A 36 -15.54 -3.49 8.95
N ASN A 37 -14.79 -3.05 9.97
CA ASN A 37 -14.77 -1.65 10.42
C ASN A 37 -13.36 -1.04 10.54
N ASP A 38 -12.28 -1.81 10.37
CA ASP A 38 -10.92 -1.30 10.52
C ASP A 38 -10.04 -1.74 9.36
N ILE A 39 -9.58 -0.78 8.56
CA ILE A 39 -8.63 -1.02 7.48
C ILE A 39 -7.27 -0.40 7.78
N GLU A 40 -7.00 0.13 8.97
CA GLU A 40 -5.73 0.79 9.27
C GLU A 40 -4.55 -0.15 8.94
N ILE A 41 -4.65 -1.40 9.38
CA ILE A 41 -3.63 -2.42 9.11
C ILE A 41 -3.51 -2.72 7.60
N PRO A 42 -4.56 -3.19 6.89
CA PRO A 42 -4.45 -3.52 5.47
C PRO A 42 -4.12 -2.28 4.60
N TYR A 43 -4.58 -1.09 4.98
CA TYR A 43 -4.24 0.17 4.31
C TYR A 43 -2.73 0.46 4.40
N ASN A 44 -2.15 0.40 5.62
CA ASN A 44 -0.72 0.62 5.81
C ASN A 44 0.12 -0.46 5.11
N CYS A 45 -0.29 -1.73 5.18
CA CYS A 45 0.38 -2.82 4.49
C CYS A 45 0.30 -2.67 2.97
N GLY A 46 -0.86 -2.28 2.43
CA GLY A 46 -1.03 -1.97 1.02
C GLY A 46 -0.10 -0.85 0.55
N GLY A 47 0.09 0.20 1.36
CA GLY A 47 1.01 1.29 1.05
C GLY A 47 2.46 0.88 1.06
N ILE A 48 2.87 0.04 2.03
CA ILE A 48 4.21 -0.55 2.08
C ILE A 48 4.46 -1.39 0.82
N LEU A 49 3.55 -2.30 0.50
CA LEU A 49 3.67 -3.18 -0.66
C LEU A 49 3.64 -2.40 -1.98
N ALA A 50 2.80 -1.39 -2.12
CA ALA A 50 2.72 -0.53 -3.31
C ALA A 50 4.04 0.23 -3.54
N ASN A 51 4.64 0.76 -2.48
CA ASN A 51 5.96 1.38 -2.58
C ASN A 51 7.01 0.35 -2.99
N ILE A 52 7.05 -0.83 -2.36
CA ILE A 52 8.01 -1.88 -2.73
C ILE A 52 7.85 -2.28 -4.19
N LEU A 53 6.61 -2.51 -4.62
CA LEU A 53 6.25 -2.90 -5.99
C LEU A 53 6.60 -1.82 -7.03
N SER A 54 6.59 -0.54 -6.64
CA SER A 54 6.94 0.56 -7.56
C SER A 54 8.43 0.63 -7.96
N ASP A 55 9.34 -0.04 -7.24
CA ASP A 55 10.75 -0.09 -7.64
C ASP A 55 11.03 -1.07 -8.79
N GLY A 56 10.06 -1.93 -9.14
CA GLY A 56 10.20 -2.90 -10.22
C GLY A 56 11.11 -4.09 -9.89
N VAL A 57 11.36 -4.92 -10.90
CA VAL A 57 11.96 -6.25 -10.71
C VAL A 57 13.37 -6.22 -10.15
N GLU A 58 14.15 -5.20 -10.48
CA GLU A 58 15.57 -5.10 -10.10
C GLU A 58 15.75 -4.89 -8.58
N ALA A 59 14.78 -4.25 -7.93
CA ALA A 59 14.80 -4.03 -6.49
C ALA A 59 14.28 -5.22 -5.67
N TRP A 60 13.59 -6.17 -6.32
CA TRP A 60 13.03 -7.35 -5.68
C TRP A 60 13.98 -8.54 -5.77
N THR A 61 15.14 -8.42 -5.10
CA THR A 61 16.23 -9.41 -5.11
C THR A 61 15.84 -10.80 -4.58
N ILE A 62 14.68 -10.93 -3.93
CA ILE A 62 14.19 -12.17 -3.32
C ILE A 62 13.02 -12.83 -4.07
N SER A 63 12.47 -12.19 -5.10
CA SER A 63 11.17 -12.60 -5.67
C SER A 63 11.22 -12.79 -7.18
N SER A 64 10.35 -13.66 -7.67
CA SER A 64 10.11 -13.80 -9.12
C SER A 64 9.12 -12.75 -9.63
N SER A 65 9.06 -12.56 -10.96
CA SER A 65 8.03 -11.76 -11.61
C SER A 65 6.60 -12.24 -11.29
N ILE A 66 6.42 -13.55 -11.06
CA ILE A 66 5.15 -14.16 -10.64
C ILE A 66 4.75 -13.64 -9.25
N GLU A 67 5.69 -13.54 -8.33
CA GLU A 67 5.42 -13.05 -6.98
C GLU A 67 5.03 -11.57 -6.98
N GLN A 68 5.69 -10.74 -7.80
CA GLN A 68 5.28 -9.35 -7.99
C GLN A 68 3.87 -9.23 -8.58
N TYR A 69 3.52 -10.07 -9.56
CA TYR A 69 2.17 -10.12 -10.09
C TYR A 69 1.14 -10.50 -9.02
N ILE A 70 1.45 -11.48 -8.17
CA ILE A 70 0.57 -11.88 -7.07
C ILE A 70 0.40 -10.73 -6.08
N VAL A 71 1.48 -10.07 -5.66
CA VAL A 71 1.40 -8.91 -4.74
C VAL A 71 0.59 -7.76 -5.37
N ASN A 72 0.79 -7.51 -6.66
CA ASN A 72 -0.01 -6.52 -7.40
C ASN A 72 -1.51 -6.82 -7.31
N GLN A 73 -1.92 -8.08 -7.55
CA GLN A 73 -3.31 -8.51 -7.44
C GLN A 73 -3.83 -8.43 -6.00
N GLU A 74 -3.03 -8.84 -5.01
CA GLU A 74 -3.43 -8.78 -3.59
C GLU A 74 -3.69 -7.34 -3.12
N ILE A 75 -2.89 -6.36 -3.55
CA ILE A 75 -3.15 -4.94 -3.27
C ILE A 75 -4.43 -4.49 -3.98
N TYR A 76 -4.57 -4.81 -5.26
CA TYR A 76 -5.75 -4.45 -6.05
C TYR A 76 -7.03 -4.97 -5.38
N ASP A 77 -7.10 -6.27 -5.12
CA ASP A 77 -8.27 -6.91 -4.53
C ASP A 77 -8.60 -6.32 -3.15
N ALA A 78 -7.59 -6.07 -2.31
CA ALA A 78 -7.79 -5.46 -1.00
C ALA A 78 -8.47 -4.09 -1.13
N THR A 79 -8.01 -3.23 -2.04
CA THR A 79 -8.58 -1.88 -2.22
C THR A 79 -10.05 -1.89 -2.62
N GLN A 80 -10.50 -2.95 -3.33
CA GLN A 80 -11.90 -3.09 -3.74
C GLN A 80 -12.85 -3.38 -2.55
N THR A 81 -12.31 -3.85 -1.42
CA THR A 81 -13.11 -4.20 -0.24
C THR A 81 -13.28 -3.05 0.76
N TRP A 82 -12.57 -1.94 0.55
CA TRP A 82 -12.50 -0.86 1.53
C TRP A 82 -13.62 0.16 1.34
N ASP A 83 -14.52 0.21 2.33
CA ASP A 83 -15.60 1.19 2.39
C ASP A 83 -15.06 2.61 2.66
N LEU A 84 -15.34 3.54 1.73
CA LEU A 84 -14.96 4.96 1.74
C LEU A 84 -15.85 5.84 2.64
N HIS A 85 -17.01 5.32 3.09
CA HIS A 85 -17.99 6.08 3.85
C HIS A 85 -17.88 5.85 5.37
N LYS A 86 -17.08 4.88 5.80
CA LYS A 86 -16.85 4.60 7.23
C LYS A 86 -15.79 5.52 7.81
N SER A 87 -16.02 5.98 9.05
CA SER A 87 -15.01 6.72 9.82
C SER A 87 -13.78 5.84 10.07
N ARG A 88 -12.59 6.40 9.82
CA ARG A 88 -11.31 5.70 9.94
C ARG A 88 -10.23 6.63 10.48
N THR A 89 -9.27 6.07 11.19
CA THR A 89 -8.12 6.80 11.72
C THR A 89 -6.92 6.64 10.80
N ILE A 90 -6.90 7.36 9.69
CA ILE A 90 -5.77 7.37 8.74
C ILE A 90 -5.10 8.74 8.79
N ASN A 91 -3.84 8.77 9.19
CA ASN A 91 -3.06 10.01 9.27
C ASN A 91 -2.17 10.17 8.04
N TYR A 92 -2.44 11.21 7.25
CA TYR A 92 -1.62 11.60 6.12
C TYR A 92 -0.57 12.62 6.57
N ARG A 93 0.72 12.25 6.50
CA ARG A 93 1.83 13.16 6.85
C ARG A 93 2.32 13.96 5.65
N SER A 94 2.35 13.33 4.48
CA SER A 94 2.69 13.94 3.20
C SER A 94 1.88 13.26 2.11
N LEU A 95 1.48 14.03 1.10
CA LEU A 95 0.86 13.48 -0.11
C LEU A 95 1.90 13.09 -1.16
N ALA A 96 3.15 13.56 -1.06
CA ALA A 96 4.18 13.28 -2.07
C ALA A 96 4.41 11.78 -2.34
N PRO A 97 4.46 10.88 -1.33
CA PRO A 97 4.62 9.45 -1.57
C PRO A 97 3.40 8.82 -2.27
N ILE A 98 2.19 9.32 -1.99
CA ILE A 98 0.95 8.87 -2.61
C ILE A 98 0.90 9.34 -4.06
N LEU A 99 1.15 10.62 -4.31
CA LEU A 99 1.15 11.21 -5.65
C LEU A 99 2.18 10.56 -6.57
N ARG A 100 3.35 10.19 -6.04
CA ARG A 100 4.37 9.45 -6.81
C ARG A 100 3.83 8.15 -7.38
N LEU A 101 2.96 7.44 -6.65
CA LEU A 101 2.39 6.16 -7.08
C LEU A 101 1.30 6.29 -8.15
N LEU A 102 0.81 7.50 -8.41
CA LEU A 102 -0.11 7.81 -9.52
C LEU A 102 0.65 7.98 -10.85
N ASN A 103 1.39 6.95 -11.24
CA ASN A 103 2.13 6.89 -12.49
C ASN A 103 1.63 5.70 -13.32
N GLU A 104 1.25 5.95 -14.58
CA GLU A 104 0.71 4.92 -15.49
C GLU A 104 1.65 3.76 -15.78
N ASN A 105 2.96 3.96 -15.57
CA ASN A 105 3.96 2.91 -15.74
C ASN A 105 4.07 1.97 -14.53
N PHE A 106 3.37 2.27 -13.43
CA PHE A 106 3.41 1.43 -12.23
C PHE A 106 2.31 0.36 -12.25
N PRO A 107 2.51 -0.76 -11.52
CA PRO A 107 1.51 -1.81 -11.44
C PRO A 107 0.17 -1.30 -10.90
N THR A 108 -0.94 -1.84 -11.44
CA THR A 108 -2.30 -1.36 -11.17
C THR A 108 -2.65 -1.33 -9.68
N GLY A 109 -2.19 -2.29 -8.89
CA GLY A 109 -2.38 -2.32 -7.44
C GLY A 109 -1.75 -1.11 -6.74
N CYS A 110 -0.57 -0.65 -7.19
CA CYS A 110 0.05 0.57 -6.67
C CYS A 110 -0.82 1.79 -6.93
N ILE A 111 -1.30 1.91 -8.17
CA ILE A 111 -2.14 3.03 -8.61
C ILE A 111 -3.47 2.99 -7.84
N MET A 112 -4.11 1.83 -7.72
CA MET A 112 -5.39 1.69 -7.03
C MET A 112 -5.29 2.00 -5.54
N TRP A 113 -4.19 1.60 -4.88
CA TRP A 113 -3.94 2.02 -3.50
C TRP A 113 -3.84 3.54 -3.38
N ALA A 114 -3.09 4.18 -4.28
CA ALA A 114 -2.91 5.63 -4.27
C ALA A 114 -4.22 6.39 -4.59
N VAL A 115 -4.99 5.91 -5.57
CA VAL A 115 -6.31 6.45 -5.91
C VAL A 115 -7.28 6.31 -4.73
N TRP A 116 -7.31 5.16 -4.07
CA TRP A 116 -8.14 4.97 -2.88
C TRP A 116 -7.72 5.94 -1.77
N ALA A 117 -6.42 6.05 -1.50
CA ALA A 117 -5.88 6.94 -0.48
C ALA A 117 -6.25 8.42 -0.73
N MET A 118 -6.17 8.88 -1.99
CA MET A 118 -6.58 10.23 -2.39
C MET A 118 -8.10 10.42 -2.31
N THR A 119 -8.87 9.43 -2.75
CA THR A 119 -10.34 9.48 -2.70
C THR A 119 -10.79 9.59 -1.25
N ASN A 120 -10.28 8.73 -0.37
CA ASN A 120 -10.55 8.75 1.06
C ASN A 120 -10.23 10.11 1.71
N LEU A 121 -9.10 10.73 1.35
CA LEU A 121 -8.76 12.08 1.84
C LEU A 121 -9.84 13.11 1.49
N THR A 122 -10.43 13.02 0.29
CA THR A 122 -11.44 13.98 -0.20
C THR A 122 -12.87 13.68 0.25
N THR A 123 -13.17 12.47 0.71
CA THR A 123 -14.51 12.08 1.18
C THR A 123 -14.71 12.32 2.68
N VAL A 124 -13.65 12.29 3.49
CA VAL A 124 -13.71 12.52 4.95
C VAL A 124 -14.10 13.97 5.29
N LEU A 125 -13.81 14.94 4.41
CA LEU A 125 -14.12 16.36 4.61
C LEU A 125 -15.60 16.75 4.44
N ARG A 126 -16.49 15.81 4.06
CA ARG A 126 -17.93 16.08 3.86
C ARG A 126 -18.81 15.96 5.11
N MET A 127 -18.22 15.85 6.30
CA MET A 127 -18.95 15.76 7.58
C MET A 127 -18.74 16.99 8.48
N CYS A 128 -18.63 18.18 7.90
CA CYS A 128 -18.72 19.46 8.62
C CYS A 128 -19.97 20.22 8.22
#